data_AF-A0A967Y1E5-F1
#
_entry.id   AF-A0A967Y1E5-F1
#
_cell.length_a   1.000
_cell.length_b   1.000
_cell.length_c   1.000
_cell.angle_alpha   90.00
_cell.angle_beta   90.00
_cell.angle_gamma   90.00
#
_symmetry.space_group_name_H-M   'P 1'
#
loop_
_entity.id
_entity.type
_entity.pdbx_description
1 polymer ?
#
loop_
_entity_poly.entity_id
_entity_poly.type
_entity_poly.pdbx_seq_one_letter_code
_entity_poly.pdbx_strand_id
1 'polypeptide(L)'
;LGADPIPYYRGRVSLAQELWRKIEPEFEKPGNRYQKFRDVFNQGISQYFIAVSNVAKYIGGIYYHRDHVDDPNGRIPFVPVSADKQREALEFLKTNVFGPEAFKFSPDLLNKLAPERFWNFSGSIWRMTRIDYPIHNVVHSIQNYALNHLYHSILLSRLVDLELRYKEGEKPFTLPDMFQGVREAVWSELSGSTNINSFRRALQRSHLDKLVTLVVKPNKSVPEDASTLARADLVNLKEGIDQALSSGGLNAYTRAHLDETRARIDAALKAGIERQIGL
;
A
#
# COMPACT_ATOMS: atom_id res chain seq x y z
N LEU A 1 4.49 -6.80 -25.91
CA LEU A 1 4.04 -6.38 -24.56
C LEU A 1 2.52 -6.27 -24.63
N GLY A 2 1.79 -7.13 -23.91
CA GLY A 2 0.35 -7.32 -24.09
C GLY A 2 -0.49 -6.09 -23.73
N ALA A 3 -1.66 -5.98 -24.36
CA ALA A 3 -2.59 -4.85 -24.25
C ALA A 3 -3.14 -4.58 -22.83
N ASP A 4 -2.93 -5.52 -21.90
CA ASP A 4 -3.27 -5.36 -20.49
C ASP A 4 -2.04 -5.60 -19.57
N PRO A 5 -1.49 -4.54 -18.95
CA PRO A 5 -0.29 -4.64 -18.14
C PRO A 5 -0.53 -5.04 -16.68
N ILE A 6 -1.77 -5.00 -16.14
CA ILE A 6 -2.02 -5.44 -14.75
C ILE A 6 -1.74 -6.94 -14.58
N PRO A 7 -2.21 -7.84 -15.47
CA PRO A 7 -1.84 -9.26 -15.44
C PRO A 7 -0.32 -9.49 -15.53
N TYR A 8 0.39 -8.68 -16.31
CA TYR A 8 1.85 -8.74 -16.40
C TYR A 8 2.52 -8.43 -15.05
N TYR A 9 2.07 -7.40 -14.35
CA TYR A 9 2.59 -7.06 -13.01
C TYR A 9 2.20 -8.10 -11.95
N ARG A 10 1.04 -8.74 -12.09
CA ARG A 10 0.66 -9.91 -11.29
C ARG A 10 1.67 -11.05 -11.47
N GLY A 11 2.03 -11.36 -12.71
CA GLY A 11 3.09 -12.32 -13.02
C GLY A 11 4.44 -11.95 -12.40
N ARG A 12 4.83 -10.66 -12.41
CA ARG A 12 6.07 -10.20 -11.75
C ARG A 12 6.07 -10.41 -10.24
N VAL A 13 4.94 -10.14 -9.57
CA VAL A 13 4.79 -10.42 -8.13
C VAL A 13 4.88 -11.91 -7.84
N SER A 14 4.16 -12.74 -8.60
CA SER A 14 4.21 -14.19 -8.45
C SER A 14 5.63 -14.73 -8.67
N LEU A 15 6.34 -14.24 -9.68
CA LEU A 15 7.72 -14.61 -9.95
C LEU A 15 8.67 -14.18 -8.82
N ALA A 16 8.50 -12.99 -8.24
CA ALA A 16 9.30 -12.54 -7.10
C ALA A 16 9.09 -13.45 -5.87
N GLN A 17 7.85 -13.83 -5.59
CA GLN A 17 7.52 -14.76 -4.52
C GLN A 17 8.06 -16.17 -4.77
N GLU A 18 7.97 -16.66 -6.01
CA GLU A 18 8.54 -17.94 -6.42
C GLU A 18 10.07 -17.92 -6.30
N LEU A 19 10.71 -16.84 -6.73
CA LEU A 19 12.14 -16.63 -6.61
C LEU A 19 12.57 -16.75 -5.16
N TRP A 20 11.88 -16.07 -4.22
CA TRP A 20 12.19 -16.17 -2.79
C TRP A 20 12.11 -17.61 -2.25
N ARG A 21 11.12 -18.39 -2.68
CA ARG A 21 11.00 -19.83 -2.30
C ARG A 21 12.12 -20.68 -2.89
N LYS A 22 12.64 -20.29 -4.06
CA LYS A 22 13.70 -21.02 -4.76
C LYS A 22 15.11 -20.59 -4.36
N ILE A 23 15.29 -19.52 -3.57
CA ILE A 23 16.64 -19.04 -3.20
C ILE A 23 17.44 -20.16 -2.51
N GLU A 24 16.89 -20.76 -1.45
CA GLU A 24 17.57 -21.80 -0.69
C GLU A 24 17.90 -23.04 -1.56
N PRO A 25 16.94 -23.70 -2.23
CA PRO A 25 17.24 -24.90 -3.02
C PRO A 25 18.19 -24.66 -4.21
N GLU A 26 18.20 -23.45 -4.80
CA GLU A 26 19.04 -23.16 -5.96
C GLU A 26 20.44 -22.68 -5.62
N PHE A 27 20.60 -21.94 -4.52
CA PHE A 27 21.85 -21.25 -4.17
C PHE A 27 22.57 -21.82 -2.95
N GLU A 28 21.95 -22.69 -2.15
CA GLU A 28 22.60 -23.37 -1.02
C GLU A 28 23.45 -24.56 -1.48
N LYS A 29 24.51 -24.25 -2.22
CA LYS A 29 25.46 -25.22 -2.79
C LYS A 29 26.88 -24.97 -2.26
N PRO A 30 27.72 -26.02 -2.11
CA PRO A 30 29.11 -25.84 -1.66
C PRO A 30 29.86 -24.80 -2.49
N GLY A 31 30.55 -23.89 -1.83
CA GLY A 31 31.30 -22.79 -2.47
C GLY A 31 30.47 -21.52 -2.77
N ASN A 32 29.14 -21.57 -2.72
CA ASN A 32 28.33 -20.37 -2.84
C ASN A 32 28.39 -19.52 -1.58
N ARG A 33 28.35 -18.20 -1.77
CA ARG A 33 28.39 -17.22 -0.69
C ARG A 33 26.98 -16.69 -0.38
N TYR A 34 26.64 -16.50 0.89
CA TYR A 34 25.31 -16.03 1.33
C TYR A 34 24.91 -14.65 0.79
N GLN A 35 25.87 -13.85 0.38
CA GLN A 35 25.66 -12.57 -0.30
C GLN A 35 24.74 -12.70 -1.52
N LYS A 36 24.88 -13.82 -2.26
CA LYS A 36 24.04 -14.10 -3.42
C LYS A 36 22.55 -14.21 -3.03
N PHE A 37 22.25 -14.71 -1.83
CA PHE A 37 20.88 -14.83 -1.32
C PHE A 37 20.27 -13.45 -1.15
N ARG A 38 21.02 -12.52 -0.50
CA ARG A 38 20.58 -11.13 -0.33
C ARG A 38 20.40 -10.41 -1.67
N ASP A 39 21.28 -10.62 -2.62
CA ASP A 39 21.19 -10.00 -3.95
C ASP A 39 19.94 -10.47 -4.70
N VAL A 40 19.69 -11.78 -4.73
CA VAL A 40 18.52 -12.36 -5.41
C VAL A 40 17.23 -11.96 -4.69
N PHE A 41 17.24 -11.95 -3.35
CA PHE A 41 16.13 -11.47 -2.54
C PHE A 41 15.78 -10.02 -2.87
N ASN A 42 16.79 -9.13 -2.91
CA ASN A 42 16.63 -7.72 -3.26
C ASN A 42 16.11 -7.52 -4.68
N GLN A 43 16.54 -8.35 -5.65
CA GLN A 43 15.99 -8.31 -7.01
C GLN A 43 14.48 -8.59 -7.00
N GLY A 44 14.04 -9.61 -6.24
CA GLY A 44 12.62 -9.89 -6.03
C GLY A 44 11.88 -8.69 -5.43
N ILE A 45 12.44 -8.06 -4.39
CA ILE A 45 11.89 -6.84 -3.77
C ILE A 45 11.77 -5.70 -4.78
N SER A 46 12.80 -5.47 -5.61
CA SER A 46 12.76 -4.44 -6.65
C SER A 46 11.67 -4.71 -7.70
N GLN A 47 11.51 -5.95 -8.16
CA GLN A 47 10.43 -6.32 -9.08
C GLN A 47 9.05 -6.13 -8.46
N TYR A 48 8.91 -6.49 -7.17
CA TYR A 48 7.70 -6.26 -6.39
C TYR A 48 7.34 -4.77 -6.36
N PHE A 49 8.31 -3.92 -6.01
CA PHE A 49 8.11 -2.48 -5.94
C PHE A 49 7.77 -1.87 -7.30
N ILE A 50 8.40 -2.34 -8.39
CA ILE A 50 8.06 -1.91 -9.76
C ILE A 50 6.62 -2.29 -10.11
N ALA A 51 6.17 -3.48 -9.73
CA ALA A 51 4.80 -3.91 -9.96
C ALA A 51 3.81 -3.03 -9.19
N VAL A 52 4.01 -2.85 -7.89
CA VAL A 52 3.15 -2.01 -7.04
C VAL A 52 3.10 -0.58 -7.54
N SER A 53 4.25 0.01 -7.87
CA SER A 53 4.32 1.41 -8.30
C SER A 53 3.66 1.68 -9.65
N ASN A 54 3.62 0.70 -10.54
CA ASN A 54 2.93 0.85 -11.82
C ASN A 54 1.45 0.51 -11.73
N VAL A 55 1.06 -0.53 -10.96
CA VAL A 55 -0.37 -0.86 -10.78
C VAL A 55 -1.10 0.25 -10.03
N ALA A 56 -0.48 0.89 -9.03
CA ALA A 56 -1.10 1.99 -8.31
C ALA A 56 -1.51 3.17 -9.22
N LYS A 57 -0.78 3.43 -10.30
CA LYS A 57 -1.06 4.53 -11.25
C LYS A 57 -2.36 4.36 -12.05
N TYR A 58 -2.94 3.15 -12.09
CA TYR A 58 -4.23 2.94 -12.75
C TYR A 58 -5.38 3.56 -11.95
N ILE A 59 -5.26 3.64 -10.62
CA ILE A 59 -6.25 4.28 -9.76
C ILE A 59 -6.13 5.80 -9.94
N GLY A 60 -7.22 6.44 -10.35
CA GLY A 60 -7.19 7.84 -10.78
C GLY A 60 -6.30 8.08 -12.03
N GLY A 61 -6.08 7.04 -12.84
CA GLY A 61 -5.26 7.12 -14.04
C GLY A 61 -5.98 7.79 -15.21
N ILE A 62 -5.23 8.53 -16.04
CA ILE A 62 -5.70 9.11 -17.30
C ILE A 62 -4.64 8.80 -18.36
N TYR A 63 -5.06 8.22 -19.49
CA TYR A 63 -4.22 8.11 -20.68
C TYR A 63 -4.17 9.48 -21.37
N TYR A 64 -2.95 9.91 -21.69
CA TYR A 64 -2.69 11.17 -22.37
C TYR A 64 -2.26 10.92 -23.82
N HIS A 65 -2.95 11.56 -24.75
CA HIS A 65 -2.65 11.54 -26.19
C HIS A 65 -2.25 12.94 -26.66
N ARG A 66 -1.33 13.00 -27.63
CA ARG A 66 -0.80 14.25 -28.20
C ARG A 66 -1.22 14.43 -29.67
N ASP A 67 -2.24 13.68 -30.07
CA ASP A 67 -2.82 13.70 -31.40
C ASP A 67 -3.45 15.09 -31.64
N HIS A 68 -3.35 15.62 -32.86
CA HIS A 68 -3.94 16.91 -33.24
C HIS A 68 -5.37 16.72 -33.77
N VAL A 69 -6.12 17.82 -33.84
CA VAL A 69 -7.40 17.85 -34.56
C VAL A 69 -7.15 17.46 -36.01
N ASP A 70 -8.01 16.59 -36.56
CA ASP A 70 -7.94 16.04 -37.92
C ASP A 70 -6.79 15.06 -38.22
N ASP A 71 -6.02 14.62 -37.22
CA ASP A 71 -5.08 13.51 -37.41
C ASP A 71 -5.84 12.23 -37.82
N PRO A 72 -5.36 11.47 -38.83
CA PRO A 72 -5.96 10.18 -39.19
C PRO A 72 -5.99 9.21 -37.99
N ASN A 73 -7.17 8.75 -37.59
CA ASN A 73 -7.41 7.96 -36.36
C ASN A 73 -7.05 8.69 -35.06
N GLY A 74 -7.14 10.03 -35.03
CA GLY A 74 -6.85 10.84 -33.85
C GLY A 74 -7.67 10.45 -32.63
N ARG A 75 -7.01 10.38 -31.46
CA ARG A 75 -7.64 10.11 -30.16
C ARG A 75 -7.82 11.40 -29.39
N ILE A 76 -8.85 11.43 -28.53
CA ILE A 76 -9.02 12.55 -27.61
C ILE A 76 -7.83 12.63 -26.61
N PRO A 77 -7.39 13.84 -26.21
CA PRO A 77 -6.18 13.98 -25.41
C PRO A 77 -6.23 13.31 -24.04
N PHE A 78 -7.40 13.21 -23.40
CA PHE A 78 -7.55 12.64 -22.07
C PHE A 78 -8.59 11.51 -22.09
N VAL A 79 -8.13 10.29 -21.80
CA VAL A 79 -9.01 9.13 -21.67
C VAL A 79 -8.86 8.57 -20.25
N PRO A 80 -9.87 8.70 -19.38
CA PRO A 80 -9.85 8.07 -18.07
C PRO A 80 -9.58 6.57 -18.16
N VAL A 81 -8.83 6.03 -17.20
CA VAL A 81 -8.74 4.57 -17.04
C VAL A 81 -10.15 4.05 -16.71
N SER A 82 -10.60 3.03 -17.45
CA SER A 82 -11.91 2.39 -17.24
C SER A 82 -12.10 1.98 -15.78
N ALA A 83 -13.31 2.13 -15.24
CA ALA A 83 -13.60 1.83 -13.84
C ALA A 83 -13.20 0.40 -13.44
N ASP A 84 -13.39 -0.58 -14.33
CA ASP A 84 -13.03 -1.98 -14.06
C ASP A 84 -11.51 -2.18 -13.88
N LYS A 85 -10.69 -1.49 -14.68
CA LYS A 85 -9.22 -1.50 -14.49
C LYS A 85 -8.80 -0.83 -13.19
N GLN A 86 -9.51 0.21 -12.75
CA GLN A 86 -9.23 0.83 -11.45
C GLN A 86 -9.59 -0.13 -10.29
N ARG A 87 -10.72 -0.82 -10.39
CA ARG A 87 -11.12 -1.87 -9.44
C ARG A 87 -10.13 -3.04 -9.44
N GLU A 88 -9.68 -3.48 -10.61
CA GLU A 88 -8.66 -4.53 -10.72
C GLU A 88 -7.35 -4.10 -10.07
N ALA A 89 -6.91 -2.86 -10.31
CA ALA A 89 -5.72 -2.31 -9.69
C ALA A 89 -5.85 -2.22 -8.15
N LEU A 90 -7.02 -1.81 -7.65
CA LEU A 90 -7.30 -1.80 -6.22
C LEU A 90 -7.25 -3.22 -5.65
N GLU A 91 -7.88 -4.19 -6.29
CA GLU A 91 -7.88 -5.58 -5.85
C GLU A 91 -6.47 -6.19 -5.85
N PHE A 92 -5.66 -5.85 -6.84
CA PHE A 92 -4.24 -6.20 -6.85
C PHE A 92 -3.52 -5.68 -5.61
N LEU A 93 -3.72 -4.41 -5.23
CA LEU A 93 -3.09 -3.83 -4.04
C LEU A 93 -3.63 -4.45 -2.75
N LYS A 94 -4.95 -4.68 -2.67
CA LYS A 94 -5.59 -5.34 -1.52
C LYS A 94 -4.99 -6.72 -1.27
N THR A 95 -4.82 -7.53 -2.32
CA THR A 95 -4.29 -8.89 -2.21
C THR A 95 -2.78 -8.91 -2.00
N ASN A 96 -2.02 -8.15 -2.79
CA ASN A 96 -0.56 -8.31 -2.88
C ASN A 96 0.23 -7.28 -2.04
N VAL A 97 -0.41 -6.27 -1.44
CA VAL A 97 0.32 -5.23 -0.70
C VAL A 97 -0.28 -5.05 0.69
N PHE A 98 -1.60 -4.89 0.71
CA PHE A 98 -2.37 -4.68 1.93
C PHE A 98 -3.03 -5.96 2.41
N GLY A 99 -2.61 -7.14 1.93
CA GLY A 99 -3.15 -8.41 2.42
C GLY A 99 -2.42 -8.87 3.68
N PRO A 100 -3.05 -9.62 4.59
CA PRO A 100 -2.35 -10.30 5.69
C PRO A 100 -1.28 -11.28 5.18
N GLU A 101 -1.52 -11.88 4.00
CA GLU A 101 -0.67 -12.90 3.40
C GLU A 101 0.28 -12.36 2.32
N ALA A 102 0.28 -11.05 2.09
CA ALA A 102 1.10 -10.41 1.05
C ALA A 102 2.61 -10.60 1.29
N PHE A 103 3.03 -10.66 2.55
CA PHE A 103 4.43 -10.73 2.94
C PHE A 103 4.66 -11.84 3.96
N LYS A 104 5.14 -12.98 3.47
CA LYS A 104 5.59 -14.12 4.27
C LYS A 104 6.99 -14.52 3.86
N PHE A 105 7.87 -14.66 4.85
CA PHE A 105 9.27 -15.01 4.63
C PHE A 105 9.67 -16.13 5.57
N SER A 106 10.51 -17.05 5.08
CA SER A 106 11.11 -18.09 5.91
C SER A 106 12.10 -17.46 6.90
N PRO A 107 12.04 -17.80 8.20
CA PRO A 107 13.06 -17.39 9.16
C PRO A 107 14.47 -17.82 8.73
N ASP A 108 14.60 -19.02 8.15
CA ASP A 108 15.89 -19.54 7.69
C ASP A 108 16.45 -18.68 6.56
N LEU A 109 15.62 -18.33 5.57
CA LEU A 109 16.01 -17.43 4.49
C LEU A 109 16.44 -16.06 5.03
N LEU A 110 15.66 -15.45 5.94
CA LEU A 110 15.97 -14.12 6.49
C LEU A 110 17.32 -14.11 7.22
N ASN A 111 17.64 -15.18 7.95
CA ASN A 111 18.92 -15.34 8.64
C ASN A 111 20.10 -15.62 7.69
N LYS A 112 19.84 -15.94 6.42
CA LYS A 112 20.85 -16.12 5.36
C LYS A 112 21.09 -14.86 4.51
N LEU A 113 20.39 -13.74 4.76
CA LEU A 113 20.52 -12.49 3.97
C LEU A 113 21.72 -11.61 4.38
N ALA A 114 22.90 -12.20 4.42
CA ALA A 114 24.14 -11.50 4.78
C ALA A 114 24.52 -10.44 3.71
N PRO A 115 24.98 -9.24 4.13
CA PRO A 115 25.47 -8.23 3.19
C PRO A 115 26.85 -8.60 2.61
N GLU A 116 27.16 -8.08 1.42
CA GLU A 116 28.49 -8.23 0.80
C GLU A 116 29.56 -7.45 1.56
N ARG A 117 30.74 -8.07 1.68
CA ARG A 117 31.90 -7.55 2.42
C ARG A 117 33.12 -7.63 1.53
N PHE A 118 33.47 -6.50 0.93
CA PHE A 118 34.68 -6.40 0.11
C PHE A 118 35.92 -6.24 0.99
N TRP A 119 37.04 -6.80 0.54
CA TRP A 119 38.34 -6.78 1.22
C TRP A 119 38.99 -5.38 1.28
N ASN A 120 38.56 -4.48 0.40
CA ASN A 120 39.10 -3.14 0.21
C ASN A 120 38.34 -2.05 1.00
N PHE A 121 37.53 -2.44 2.00
CA PHE A 121 36.70 -1.51 2.77
C PHE A 121 35.79 -0.62 1.88
N SER A 122 35.35 -1.13 0.73
CA SER A 122 34.38 -0.47 -0.14
C SER A 122 32.98 -1.07 -0.01
N GLY A 123 32.00 -0.45 -0.69
CA GLY A 123 30.62 -0.96 -0.77
C GLY A 123 29.68 -0.40 0.29
N SER A 124 28.45 -0.94 0.32
CA SER A 124 27.37 -0.39 1.14
C SER A 124 27.52 -0.65 2.64
N ILE A 125 28.35 -1.62 3.05
CA ILE A 125 28.44 -2.05 4.45
C ILE A 125 28.84 -0.92 5.41
N TRP A 126 29.70 0.00 4.98
CA TRP A 126 30.17 1.14 5.79
C TRP A 126 29.11 2.23 5.98
N ARG A 127 28.01 2.16 5.22
CA ARG A 127 26.85 3.05 5.34
C ARG A 127 25.64 2.35 5.95
N MET A 128 25.75 1.07 6.31
CA MET A 128 24.65 0.31 6.88
C MET A 128 24.52 0.60 8.37
N THR A 129 23.32 0.95 8.80
CA THR A 129 23.00 1.16 10.22
C THR A 129 23.00 -0.14 11.03
N ARG A 130 22.69 -1.27 10.39
CA ARG A 130 22.69 -2.62 10.99
C ARG A 130 23.09 -3.65 9.94
N ILE A 131 23.69 -4.77 10.37
CA ILE A 131 24.22 -5.82 9.49
C ILE A 131 23.10 -6.73 8.97
N ASP A 132 22.17 -7.10 9.86
CA ASP A 132 21.05 -7.96 9.54
C ASP A 132 20.04 -7.25 8.62
N TYR A 133 19.15 -8.04 8.00
CA TYR A 133 18.27 -7.53 6.95
C TYR A 133 17.02 -6.85 7.55
N PRO A 134 16.80 -5.54 7.33
CA PRO A 134 15.71 -4.79 7.95
C PRO A 134 14.37 -5.02 7.24
N ILE A 135 13.85 -6.26 7.30
CA ILE A 135 12.68 -6.69 6.51
C ILE A 135 11.43 -5.83 6.76
N HIS A 136 11.20 -5.40 8.00
CA HIS A 136 10.08 -4.50 8.33
C HIS A 136 10.15 -3.18 7.57
N ASN A 137 11.34 -2.57 7.47
CA ASN A 137 11.49 -1.30 6.75
C ASN A 137 11.26 -1.48 5.25
N VAL A 138 11.71 -2.62 4.70
CA VAL A 138 11.54 -2.95 3.27
C VAL A 138 10.05 -3.13 2.94
N VAL A 139 9.35 -3.97 3.70
CA VAL A 139 7.91 -4.21 3.52
C VAL A 139 7.12 -2.92 3.72
N HIS A 140 7.41 -2.19 4.80
CA HIS A 140 6.76 -0.92 5.10
C HIS A 140 6.96 0.11 3.99
N SER A 141 8.14 0.17 3.36
CA SER A 141 8.41 1.08 2.25
C SER A 141 7.53 0.77 1.02
N ILE A 142 7.33 -0.51 0.69
CA ILE A 142 6.45 -0.92 -0.42
C ILE A 142 5.00 -0.53 -0.12
N GLN A 143 4.52 -0.85 1.08
CA GLN A 143 3.13 -0.58 1.47
C GLN A 143 2.86 0.93 1.57
N ASN A 144 3.77 1.67 2.20
CA ASN A 144 3.64 3.11 2.36
C ASN A 144 3.76 3.84 1.03
N TYR A 145 4.52 3.33 0.05
CA TYR A 145 4.52 3.88 -1.31
C TYR A 145 3.12 3.86 -1.92
N ALA A 146 2.43 2.71 -1.84
CA ALA A 146 1.06 2.59 -2.34
C ALA A 146 0.10 3.52 -1.59
N LEU A 147 0.16 3.57 -0.25
CA LEU A 147 -0.66 4.50 0.54
C LEU A 147 -0.38 5.98 0.21
N ASN A 148 0.90 6.36 0.06
CA ASN A 148 1.28 7.73 -0.29
C ASN A 148 0.73 8.14 -1.65
N HIS A 149 0.65 7.21 -2.60
CA HIS A 149 0.04 7.46 -3.91
C HIS A 149 -1.48 7.66 -3.77
N LEU A 150 -2.17 6.72 -3.14
CA LEU A 150 -3.64 6.71 -3.00
C LEU A 150 -4.17 7.89 -2.18
N TYR A 151 -3.45 8.33 -1.15
CA TYR A 151 -3.83 9.46 -0.30
C TYR A 151 -3.16 10.77 -0.71
N HIS A 152 -2.59 10.85 -1.91
CA HIS A 152 -2.01 12.10 -2.42
C HIS A 152 -3.13 13.07 -2.82
N SER A 153 -3.02 14.34 -2.44
CA SER A 153 -4.05 15.37 -2.71
C SER A 153 -4.46 15.49 -4.18
N ILE A 154 -3.48 15.41 -5.09
CA ILE A 154 -3.71 15.39 -6.54
C ILE A 154 -4.56 14.19 -6.98
N LEU A 155 -4.30 12.99 -6.44
CA LEU A 155 -5.06 11.80 -6.80
C LEU A 155 -6.49 11.91 -6.25
N LEU A 156 -6.62 12.30 -4.98
CA LEU A 156 -7.92 12.50 -4.33
C LEU A 156 -8.80 13.48 -5.11
N SER A 157 -8.26 14.66 -5.45
CA SER A 157 -8.98 15.65 -6.27
C SER A 157 -9.35 15.09 -7.64
N ARG A 158 -8.42 14.36 -8.27
CA ARG A 158 -8.67 13.80 -9.60
C ARG A 158 -9.75 12.73 -9.58
N LEU A 159 -9.85 11.91 -8.54
CA LEU A 159 -10.94 10.93 -8.44
C LEU A 159 -12.30 11.62 -8.42
N VAL A 160 -12.44 12.73 -7.69
CA VAL A 160 -13.66 13.56 -7.70
C VAL A 160 -13.96 14.06 -9.12
N ASP A 161 -12.96 14.60 -9.82
CA ASP A 161 -13.14 15.09 -11.20
C ASP A 161 -13.46 13.96 -12.21
N LEU A 162 -12.91 12.76 -11.99
CA LEU A 162 -13.05 11.63 -12.90
C LEU A 162 -14.47 11.06 -12.89
N GLU A 163 -15.20 11.17 -11.79
CA GLU A 163 -16.60 10.73 -11.70
C GLU A 163 -17.48 11.42 -12.76
N LEU A 164 -17.18 12.68 -13.10
CA LEU A 164 -17.88 13.46 -14.13
C LEU A 164 -17.48 13.10 -15.58
N ARG A 165 -16.46 12.26 -15.76
CA ARG A 165 -15.88 11.93 -17.08
C ARG A 165 -16.29 10.56 -17.61
N TYR A 166 -17.03 9.78 -16.81
CA TYR A 166 -17.64 8.53 -17.25
C TYR A 166 -18.91 8.80 -18.06
N LYS A 167 -19.20 7.94 -19.03
CA LYS A 167 -20.41 8.10 -19.86
C LYS A 167 -21.65 7.71 -19.08
N GLU A 168 -22.80 8.22 -19.52
CA GLU A 168 -24.10 7.80 -18.98
C GLU A 168 -24.26 6.28 -19.08
N GLY A 169 -24.67 5.65 -17.98
CA GLY A 169 -24.80 4.20 -17.84
C GLY A 169 -23.53 3.45 -17.41
N GLU A 170 -22.36 4.10 -17.39
CA GLU A 170 -21.14 3.51 -16.82
C GLU A 170 -21.13 3.68 -15.29
N LYS A 171 -20.72 2.64 -14.55
CA LYS A 171 -20.51 2.73 -13.09
C LYS A 171 -19.09 3.26 -12.82
N PRO A 172 -18.91 4.53 -12.42
CA PRO A 172 -17.59 5.10 -12.18
C PRO A 172 -16.86 4.37 -11.04
N PHE A 173 -15.54 4.43 -11.05
CA PHE A 173 -14.74 4.14 -9.86
C PHE A 173 -14.60 5.44 -9.07
N THR A 174 -15.03 5.43 -7.83
CA THR A 174 -15.27 6.64 -7.03
C THR A 174 -14.27 6.78 -5.89
N LEU A 175 -14.22 7.98 -5.30
CA LEU A 175 -13.43 8.21 -4.10
C LEU A 175 -13.85 7.28 -2.92
N PRO A 176 -15.16 7.08 -2.63
CA PRO A 176 -15.61 6.06 -1.67
C PRO A 176 -15.14 4.63 -1.96
N ASP A 177 -15.17 4.18 -3.23
CA ASP A 177 -14.71 2.82 -3.59
C ASP A 177 -13.25 2.61 -3.16
N MET A 178 -12.40 3.62 -3.35
CA MET A 178 -11.00 3.57 -2.93
C MET A 178 -10.85 3.54 -1.41
N PHE A 179 -11.50 4.45 -0.69
CA PHE A 179 -11.39 4.54 0.78
C PHE A 179 -11.86 3.25 1.44
N GLN A 180 -13.04 2.76 1.05
CA GLN A 180 -13.60 1.52 1.57
C GLN A 180 -12.68 0.33 1.27
N GLY A 181 -12.24 0.15 0.02
CA GLY A 181 -11.42 -1.00 -0.35
C GLY A 181 -10.05 -1.01 0.34
N VAL A 182 -9.44 0.16 0.55
CA VAL A 182 -8.20 0.27 1.33
C VAL A 182 -8.45 -0.02 2.81
N ARG A 183 -9.49 0.58 3.42
CA ARG A 183 -9.84 0.35 4.83
C ARG A 183 -10.09 -1.14 5.10
N GLU A 184 -10.90 -1.80 4.29
CA GLU A 184 -11.21 -3.22 4.42
C GLU A 184 -9.95 -4.09 4.35
N ALA A 185 -9.07 -3.82 3.39
CA ALA A 185 -7.84 -4.60 3.26
C ALA A 185 -6.84 -4.33 4.38
N VAL A 186 -6.65 -3.08 4.80
CA VAL A 186 -5.68 -2.72 5.86
C VAL A 186 -6.14 -3.19 7.25
N TRP A 187 -7.44 -3.25 7.50
CA TRP A 187 -8.03 -3.53 8.82
C TRP A 187 -8.83 -4.83 8.87
N SER A 188 -8.59 -5.75 7.95
CA SER A 188 -9.29 -7.04 7.83
C SER A 188 -9.36 -7.85 9.13
N GLU A 189 -8.37 -7.69 10.01
CA GLU A 189 -8.27 -8.39 11.29
C GLU A 189 -9.33 -7.96 12.31
N LEU A 190 -9.94 -6.77 12.15
CA LEU A 190 -10.99 -6.28 13.05
C LEU A 190 -12.26 -7.14 12.94
N SER A 191 -12.64 -7.55 11.72
CA SER A 191 -13.85 -8.35 11.48
C SER A 191 -13.80 -9.72 12.16
N GLY A 192 -12.61 -10.32 12.26
CA GLY A 192 -12.41 -11.62 12.93
C GLY A 192 -11.89 -11.50 14.36
N SER A 193 -11.63 -10.28 14.85
CA SER A 193 -10.94 -10.03 16.12
C SER A 193 -9.65 -10.86 16.29
N THR A 194 -8.88 -10.97 15.21
CA THR A 194 -7.68 -11.82 15.16
C THR A 194 -6.42 -11.05 15.56
N ASN A 195 -5.37 -11.77 15.96
CA ASN A 195 -4.07 -11.19 16.26
C ASN A 195 -3.44 -10.52 15.04
N ILE A 196 -2.97 -9.28 15.22
CA ILE A 196 -2.42 -8.46 14.14
C ILE A 196 -0.90 -8.62 14.15
N ASN A 197 -0.31 -9.08 13.05
CA ASN A 197 1.14 -9.27 12.97
C ASN A 197 1.91 -7.94 12.85
N SER A 198 3.24 -7.97 13.01
CA SER A 198 4.06 -6.75 13.05
C SER A 198 4.07 -5.94 11.76
N PHE A 199 4.03 -6.56 10.58
CA PHE A 199 3.92 -5.84 9.29
C PHE A 199 2.56 -5.12 9.19
N ARG A 200 1.51 -5.80 9.63
CA ARG A 200 0.12 -5.30 9.60
C ARG A 200 -0.09 -4.12 10.54
N ARG A 201 0.43 -4.20 11.76
CA ARG A 201 0.41 -3.06 12.69
C ARG A 201 1.18 -1.84 12.17
N ALA A 202 2.25 -2.05 11.40
CA ALA A 202 2.98 -0.92 10.78
C ALA A 202 2.16 -0.28 9.64
N LEU A 203 1.55 -1.10 8.79
CA LEU A 203 0.65 -0.67 7.73
C LEU A 203 -0.57 0.11 8.27
N GLN A 204 -1.22 -0.43 9.30
CA GLN A 204 -2.38 0.17 9.95
C GLN A 204 -2.05 1.55 10.54
N ARG A 205 -0.89 1.71 11.18
CA ARG A 205 -0.42 3.03 11.65
C ARG A 205 -0.24 4.01 10.50
N SER A 206 0.39 3.61 9.41
CA SER A 206 0.57 4.49 8.24
C SER A 206 -0.74 4.88 7.58
N HIS A 207 -1.71 3.97 7.51
CA HIS A 207 -3.04 4.31 7.03
C HIS A 207 -3.76 5.28 7.97
N LEU A 208 -3.72 5.01 9.29
CA LEU A 208 -4.26 5.92 10.31
C LEU A 208 -3.64 7.31 10.18
N ASP A 209 -2.33 7.42 9.99
CA ASP A 209 -1.65 8.71 9.78
C ASP A 209 -2.23 9.48 8.58
N LYS A 210 -2.61 8.79 7.50
CA LYS A 210 -3.25 9.43 6.34
C LYS A 210 -4.61 9.99 6.70
N LEU A 211 -5.46 9.16 7.32
CA LEU A 211 -6.80 9.57 7.73
C LEU A 211 -6.75 10.74 8.72
N VAL A 212 -5.91 10.65 9.75
CA VAL A 212 -5.73 11.71 10.75
C VAL A 212 -5.22 13.00 10.10
N THR A 213 -4.29 12.91 9.15
CA THR A 213 -3.82 14.09 8.41
C THR A 213 -4.93 14.74 7.62
N LEU A 214 -5.75 13.96 6.92
CA LEU A 214 -6.90 14.47 6.16
C LEU A 214 -7.98 15.11 7.03
N VAL A 215 -8.12 14.69 8.29
CA VAL A 215 -9.11 15.27 9.22
C VAL A 215 -8.57 16.50 9.95
N VAL A 216 -7.37 16.41 10.52
CA VAL A 216 -6.85 17.45 11.41
C VAL A 216 -6.11 18.54 10.63
N LYS A 217 -5.29 18.15 9.65
CA LYS A 217 -4.42 19.06 8.90
C LYS A 217 -4.48 18.85 7.37
N PRO A 218 -5.66 18.78 6.73
CA PRO A 218 -5.75 18.70 5.28
C PRO A 218 -5.05 19.91 4.66
N ASN A 219 -4.21 19.64 3.66
CA ASN A 219 -3.65 20.69 2.83
C ASN A 219 -4.74 21.28 1.92
N LYS A 220 -4.52 22.49 1.40
CA LYS A 220 -5.52 23.21 0.58
C LYS A 220 -5.91 22.50 -0.73
N SER A 221 -5.11 21.53 -1.18
CA SER A 221 -5.36 20.76 -2.41
C SER A 221 -6.13 19.46 -2.13
N VAL A 222 -6.49 19.17 -0.89
CA VAL A 222 -7.36 18.03 -0.56
C VAL A 222 -8.81 18.45 -0.76
N PRO A 223 -9.62 17.67 -1.50
CA PRO A 223 -11.06 17.95 -1.63
C PRO A 223 -11.78 17.66 -0.30
N GLU A 224 -12.81 18.44 0.01
CA GLU A 224 -13.56 18.32 1.29
C GLU A 224 -14.20 16.93 1.47
N ASP A 225 -14.62 16.31 0.37
CA ASP A 225 -15.15 14.94 0.36
C ASP A 225 -14.13 13.92 0.88
N ALA A 226 -12.84 14.09 0.57
CA ALA A 226 -11.80 13.21 1.10
C ALA A 226 -11.61 13.38 2.61
N SER A 227 -11.69 14.61 3.13
CA SER A 227 -11.66 14.89 4.58
C SER A 227 -12.87 14.27 5.28
N THR A 228 -14.04 14.35 4.64
CA THR A 228 -15.30 13.80 5.14
C THR A 228 -15.27 12.27 5.18
N LEU A 229 -14.81 11.63 4.10
CA LEU A 229 -14.63 10.18 4.04
C LEU A 229 -13.56 9.69 5.03
N ALA A 230 -12.45 10.44 5.19
CA ALA A 230 -11.45 10.11 6.19
C ALA A 230 -12.03 10.13 7.61
N ARG A 231 -12.86 11.13 7.94
CA ARG A 231 -13.56 11.21 9.22
C ARG A 231 -14.52 10.03 9.40
N ALA A 232 -15.28 9.67 8.37
CA ALA A 232 -16.18 8.52 8.40
C ALA A 232 -15.40 7.21 8.63
N ASP A 233 -14.27 7.02 7.97
CA ASP A 233 -13.41 5.86 8.17
C ASP A 233 -12.85 5.81 9.61
N LEU A 234 -12.43 6.94 10.18
CA LEU A 234 -11.98 6.98 11.59
C LEU A 234 -13.08 6.50 12.55
N VAL A 235 -14.34 6.93 12.34
CA VAL A 235 -15.49 6.46 13.14
C VAL A 235 -15.70 4.95 12.99
N ASN A 236 -15.75 4.45 11.75
CA ASN A 236 -15.89 3.02 11.46
C ASN A 236 -14.76 2.18 12.10
N LEU A 237 -13.52 2.68 12.03
CA LEU A 237 -12.37 2.01 12.63
C LEU A 237 -12.49 1.98 14.15
N LYS A 238 -12.90 3.07 14.79
CA LYS A 238 -13.10 3.10 16.24
C LYS A 238 -14.11 2.02 16.68
N GLU A 239 -15.24 1.93 15.99
CA GLU A 239 -16.27 0.93 16.28
C GLU A 239 -15.74 -0.50 16.14
N GLY A 240 -15.04 -0.80 15.04
CA GLY A 240 -14.43 -2.11 14.84
C GLY A 240 -13.32 -2.44 15.86
N ILE A 241 -12.57 -1.42 16.30
CA ILE A 241 -11.55 -1.57 17.35
C ILE A 241 -12.20 -1.84 18.70
N ASP A 242 -13.25 -1.10 19.06
CA ASP A 242 -13.99 -1.31 20.30
C ASP A 242 -14.55 -2.74 20.36
N GLN A 243 -15.15 -3.22 19.26
CA GLN A 243 -15.61 -4.60 19.14
C GLN A 243 -14.46 -5.62 19.30
N ALA A 244 -13.33 -5.41 18.61
CA ALA A 244 -12.19 -6.31 18.70
C ALA A 244 -11.58 -6.34 20.11
N LEU A 245 -11.49 -5.21 20.81
CA LEU A 245 -10.94 -5.12 22.16
C LEU A 245 -11.84 -5.79 23.22
N SER A 246 -13.15 -5.80 22.99
CA SER A 246 -14.13 -6.54 23.80
C SER A 246 -14.04 -8.05 23.62
N SER A 247 -13.41 -8.53 22.54
CA SER A 247 -13.17 -9.96 22.34
C SER A 247 -12.02 -10.51 23.22
N GLY A 248 -12.10 -11.80 23.55
CA GLY A 248 -10.99 -12.54 24.18
C GLY A 248 -10.00 -13.06 23.12
N GLY A 249 -8.74 -13.31 23.52
CA GLY A 249 -7.75 -13.99 22.66
C GLY A 249 -6.75 -13.10 21.92
N LEU A 250 -6.87 -11.77 22.06
CA LEU A 250 -5.85 -10.83 21.58
C LEU A 250 -4.59 -10.88 22.45
N ASN A 251 -3.44 -11.02 21.81
CA ASN A 251 -2.14 -10.93 22.44
C ASN A 251 -1.82 -9.49 22.87
N ALA A 252 -0.82 -9.34 23.74
CA ALA A 252 -0.45 -8.05 24.31
C ALA A 252 -0.10 -6.98 23.26
N TYR A 253 0.62 -7.37 22.18
CA TYR A 253 0.97 -6.44 21.11
C TYR A 253 -0.24 -5.94 20.32
N THR A 254 -1.22 -6.81 20.07
CA THR A 254 -2.44 -6.45 19.35
C THR A 254 -3.29 -5.55 20.21
N ARG A 255 -3.52 -5.91 21.47
CA ARG A 255 -4.29 -5.09 22.42
C ARG A 255 -3.68 -3.69 22.58
N ALA A 256 -2.38 -3.60 22.85
CA ALA A 256 -1.70 -2.31 23.00
C ALA A 256 -1.76 -1.45 21.72
N HIS A 257 -1.64 -2.08 20.54
CA HIS A 257 -1.76 -1.35 19.28
C HIS A 257 -3.18 -0.82 19.04
N LEU A 258 -4.20 -1.61 19.32
CA LEU A 258 -5.59 -1.21 19.15
C LEU A 258 -5.98 -0.13 20.16
N ASP A 259 -5.54 -0.22 21.42
CA ASP A 259 -5.74 0.83 22.42
C ASP A 259 -5.07 2.16 22.02
N GLU A 260 -3.82 2.12 21.55
CA GLU A 260 -3.12 3.31 21.02
C GLU A 260 -3.84 3.90 19.81
N THR A 261 -4.25 3.04 18.87
CA THR A 261 -4.99 3.44 17.67
C THR A 261 -6.31 4.12 18.03
N ARG A 262 -7.10 3.53 18.93
CA ARG A 262 -8.35 4.10 19.41
C ARG A 262 -8.15 5.48 20.04
N ALA A 263 -7.19 5.62 20.95
CA ALA A 263 -6.91 6.89 21.60
C ALA A 263 -6.51 7.98 20.60
N ARG A 264 -5.76 7.62 19.55
CA ARG A 264 -5.39 8.54 18.46
C ARG A 264 -6.57 8.93 17.59
N ILE A 265 -7.49 8.00 17.32
CA ILE A 265 -8.75 8.29 16.62
C ILE A 265 -9.57 9.29 17.41
N ASP A 266 -9.77 9.07 18.71
CA ASP A 266 -10.54 9.99 19.58
C ASP A 266 -9.94 11.41 19.58
N ALA A 267 -8.62 11.50 19.73
CA ALA A 267 -7.92 12.78 19.67
C ALA A 267 -8.07 13.47 18.31
N ALA A 268 -7.97 12.73 17.21
CA ALA A 268 -8.11 13.27 15.86
C ALA A 268 -9.53 13.73 15.55
N LEU A 269 -10.55 12.98 15.96
CA LEU A 269 -11.96 13.35 15.77
C LEU A 269 -12.31 14.61 16.56
N LYS A 270 -11.82 14.73 17.80
CA LYS A 270 -11.99 15.93 18.62
C LYS A 270 -11.33 17.15 17.97
N ALA A 271 -10.04 17.03 17.62
CA ALA A 271 -9.29 18.13 17.00
C ALA A 271 -9.87 18.54 15.63
N GLY A 272 -10.41 17.59 14.86
CA GLY A 272 -11.09 17.87 13.60
C GLY A 272 -12.35 18.71 13.78
N ILE A 273 -13.12 18.47 14.85
CA ILE A 273 -14.30 19.29 15.19
C ILE A 273 -13.87 20.70 15.59
N GLU A 274 -12.91 20.84 16.51
CA GLU A 274 -12.38 22.14 16.97
C GLU A 274 -11.94 23.00 15.78
N ARG A 275 -11.20 22.41 14.84
CA ARG A 275 -10.80 23.06 13.59
C ARG A 275 -12.00 23.51 12.73
N GLN A 276 -13.04 22.69 12.57
CA GLN A 276 -14.23 23.05 11.77
C GLN A 276 -15.00 24.24 12.37
N ILE A 277 -15.01 24.36 13.69
CA ILE A 277 -15.68 25.46 14.41
C ILE A 277 -14.76 26.67 14.67
N GLY A 278 -13.50 26.62 14.24
CA GLY A 278 -12.54 27.71 14.36
C GLY A 278 -11.96 27.93 15.77
N LEU A 279 -11.96 26.89 16.61
CA LEU A 279 -11.35 26.86 17.95
C LEU A 279 -9.98 26.17 17.92
#